data_AF-A0A6J1V1C0-F1
#
_entry.id   AF-A0A6J1V1C0-F1
#
_cell.length_a   1.000
_cell.length_b   1.000
_cell.length_c   1.000
_cell.angle_alpha   90.00
_cell.angle_beta   90.00
_cell.angle_gamma   90.00
#
_symmetry.space_group_name_H-M   'P 1'
#
loop_
_entity.id
_entity.type
_entity.pdbx_description
1 polymer ?
#
loop_
_entity_poly.entity_id
_entity_poly.type
_entity_poly.pdbx_seq_one_letter_code
_entity_poly.pdbx_strand_id
1 'polypeptide(L)'
;MSQSFQSDKVANGGVSMWCELNQMNFFDEFQMEGVSAENNEIYLELAPENLSRAFKTAQNAKTVKIKLTNKQCPCLTVAMELPSLSTSSRIVTHDIPVGVIPRKLWNDFREPSVPNFDVSIYLPVLKTMKCVVERMKNISSSVVIEANLNGEMELKIETDLVCITTHFRDLGNPPWVSWDDSQNSTHERDPMNMAEARIDIKRLLQFLAGQQVNPTKALCNIASNRIVHFILLHEDVSLQYFIPALA
;
A
#
# COMPACT_ATOMS: atom_id res chain seq x y z
N MET A 1 11.74 14.04 -5.57
CA MET A 1 11.72 13.82 -4.11
C MET A 1 10.35 13.27 -3.80
N SER A 2 10.27 12.05 -3.28
CA SER A 2 9.00 11.35 -3.09
C SER A 2 8.48 11.57 -1.68
N GLN A 3 7.17 11.72 -1.53
CA GLN A 3 6.55 11.57 -0.21
C GLN A 3 6.17 10.11 -0.04
N SER A 4 6.82 9.47 0.94
CA SER A 4 6.55 8.08 1.28
C SER A 4 5.82 8.01 2.62
N PHE A 5 4.69 7.31 2.64
CA PHE A 5 3.94 7.03 3.85
C PHE A 5 4.18 5.59 4.28
N GLN A 6 4.73 5.42 5.48
CA GLN A 6 4.88 4.12 6.13
C GLN A 6 3.94 4.05 7.33
N SER A 7 3.16 2.97 7.43
CA SER A 7 2.38 2.67 8.62
C SER A 7 3.17 1.72 9.51
N ASP A 8 3.65 2.20 10.66
CA ASP A 8 4.45 1.37 11.55
C ASP A 8 3.59 0.49 12.48
N LYS A 9 3.80 -0.83 12.36
CA LYS A 9 3.84 -1.79 13.49
C LYS A 9 4.55 -3.08 13.04
N VAL A 10 5.88 -3.01 12.97
CA VAL A 10 6.78 -4.17 12.82
C VAL A 10 6.96 -4.96 14.13
N ALA A 11 6.39 -4.51 15.25
CA ALA A 11 6.58 -5.17 16.55
C ALA A 11 5.71 -6.44 16.80
N ASN A 12 4.85 -6.89 15.88
CA ASN A 12 3.89 -7.98 16.17
C ASN A 12 3.40 -8.79 14.93
N GLY A 13 4.25 -9.10 13.95
CA GLY A 13 3.79 -9.79 12.74
C GLY A 13 2.74 -8.98 11.96
N GLY A 14 2.87 -7.65 12.02
CA GLY A 14 1.97 -6.70 11.38
C GLY A 14 2.23 -6.59 9.88
N VAL A 15 1.20 -6.17 9.16
CA VAL A 15 1.31 -5.80 7.75
C VAL A 15 2.12 -4.51 7.62
N SER A 16 3.04 -4.47 6.66
CA SER A 16 3.71 -3.23 6.24
C SER A 16 3.04 -2.63 5.00
N MET A 17 2.98 -1.30 4.94
CA MET A 17 2.44 -0.56 3.80
C MET A 17 3.37 0.60 3.47
N TRP A 18 3.71 0.73 2.20
CA TRP A 18 4.53 1.80 1.66
C TRP A 18 3.78 2.47 0.52
N CYS A 19 3.45 3.74 0.68
CA CYS A 19 2.76 4.53 -0.35
C CYS A 19 3.67 5.67 -0.80
N GLU A 20 4.00 5.76 -2.07
CA GLU A 20 4.82 6.81 -2.65
C GLU A 20 3.99 7.66 -3.63
N LEU A 21 4.12 8.98 -3.50
CA LEU A 21 3.51 9.94 -4.42
C LEU A 21 4.57 10.82 -5.07
N ASN A 22 4.44 11.04 -6.38
CA ASN A 22 5.32 11.93 -7.13
C ASN A 22 4.90 13.40 -6.98
N GLN A 23 5.66 14.16 -6.20
CA GLN A 23 5.38 15.58 -5.93
C GLN A 23 5.14 16.45 -7.17
N MET A 24 5.80 16.14 -8.31
CA MET A 24 5.72 16.96 -9.52
C MET A 24 4.33 16.95 -10.16
N ASN A 25 3.55 15.90 -9.90
CA ASN A 25 2.24 15.73 -10.52
C ASN A 25 1.09 16.13 -9.57
N PHE A 26 1.38 16.34 -8.28
CA PHE A 26 0.39 16.70 -7.26
C PHE A 26 0.43 18.16 -6.81
N PHE A 27 1.57 18.85 -6.90
CA PHE A 27 1.75 20.19 -6.35
C PHE A 27 2.18 21.19 -7.42
N ASP A 28 1.43 22.28 -7.56
CA ASP A 28 1.83 23.42 -8.40
C ASP A 28 3.08 24.12 -7.85
N GLU A 29 3.19 24.19 -6.51
CA GLU A 29 4.31 24.75 -5.78
C GLU A 29 4.74 23.79 -4.67
N PHE A 30 5.99 23.35 -4.68
CA PHE A 30 6.57 22.53 -3.63
C PHE A 30 7.95 23.05 -3.23
N GLN A 31 8.11 23.36 -1.94
CA GLN A 31 9.38 23.78 -1.36
C GLN A 31 9.61 23.00 -0.08
N MET A 32 10.77 22.34 0.01
CA MET A 32 11.18 21.59 1.18
C MET A 32 12.68 21.77 1.38
N GLU A 33 13.05 22.04 2.62
CA GLU A 33 14.44 22.18 3.07
C GLU A 33 14.58 21.36 4.35
N GLY A 34 15.41 20.33 4.28
CA GLY A 34 15.79 19.49 5.40
C GLY A 34 16.84 20.16 6.29
N VAL A 35 17.34 19.41 7.26
CA VAL A 35 18.27 19.95 8.28
C VAL A 35 19.67 20.25 7.69
N SER A 36 20.06 19.59 6.60
CA SER A 36 21.37 19.76 5.96
C SER A 36 21.32 19.38 4.48
N ALA A 37 22.23 19.93 3.66
CA ALA A 37 22.32 19.61 2.23
C ALA A 37 22.56 18.11 1.94
N GLU A 38 23.24 17.38 2.84
CA GLU A 38 23.49 15.94 2.72
C GLU A 38 22.31 15.07 3.18
N ASN A 39 21.42 15.61 4.01
CA ASN A 39 20.26 14.92 4.56
C ASN A 39 19.03 15.81 4.40
N ASN A 40 18.63 16.02 3.14
CA ASN A 40 17.53 16.90 2.78
C ASN A 40 16.16 16.21 2.93
N GLU A 41 15.96 15.39 3.95
CA GLU A 41 14.71 14.64 4.16
C GLU A 41 14.07 15.02 5.50
N ILE A 42 12.75 14.89 5.61
CA ILE A 42 12.01 15.15 6.85
C ILE A 42 11.02 14.00 7.06
N TYR A 43 11.27 13.21 8.09
CA TYR A 43 10.41 12.10 8.50
C TYR A 43 9.46 12.57 9.60
N LEU A 44 8.16 12.40 9.36
CA LEU A 44 7.08 12.83 10.23
C LEU A 44 6.19 11.64 10.58
N GLU A 45 5.89 11.50 11.87
CA GLU A 45 4.89 10.56 12.38
C GLU A 45 3.60 11.33 12.68
N LEU A 46 2.45 10.81 12.23
CA LEU A 46 1.16 11.44 12.49
C LEU A 46 0.04 10.41 12.52
N ALA A 47 -1.06 10.74 13.21
CA ALA A 47 -2.23 9.88 13.25
C ALA A 47 -3.00 9.94 11.91
N PRO A 48 -3.18 8.81 11.19
CA PRO A 48 -3.82 8.81 9.87
C PRO A 48 -5.28 9.26 9.91
N GLU A 49 -5.96 9.08 11.05
CA GLU A 49 -7.32 9.58 11.24
C GLU A 49 -7.42 11.10 11.11
N ASN A 50 -6.45 11.83 11.69
CA ASN A 50 -6.40 13.29 11.65
C ASN A 50 -6.15 13.78 10.22
N LEU A 51 -5.25 13.11 9.51
CA LEU A 51 -4.98 13.38 8.10
C LEU A 51 -6.22 13.14 7.23
N SER A 52 -6.87 11.99 7.40
CA SER A 52 -8.09 11.63 6.65
C SER A 52 -9.21 12.64 6.89
N ARG A 53 -9.37 13.14 8.13
CA ARG A 53 -10.40 14.11 8.48
C ARG A 53 -10.13 15.46 7.81
N ALA A 54 -8.88 15.91 7.79
CA ALA A 54 -8.49 17.14 7.12
C ALA A 54 -8.66 17.04 5.59
N PHE A 55 -8.32 15.92 4.97
CA PHE A 55 -8.48 15.76 3.52
C PHE A 55 -9.94 15.55 3.09
N LYS A 56 -10.83 15.02 3.95
CA LYS A 56 -12.27 14.97 3.66
C LYS A 56 -12.88 16.35 3.44
N THR A 57 -12.47 17.35 4.21
CA THR A 57 -12.89 18.74 3.99
C THR A 57 -12.22 19.36 2.76
N ALA A 58 -11.02 18.90 2.40
CA ALA A 58 -10.28 19.37 1.24
C ALA A 58 -10.88 18.91 -0.11
N GLN A 59 -11.68 17.83 -0.13
CA GLN A 59 -12.28 17.32 -1.37
C GLN A 59 -13.11 18.35 -2.14
N ASN A 60 -13.72 19.29 -1.42
CA ASN A 60 -14.53 20.35 -2.01
C ASN A 60 -13.78 21.69 -2.09
N ALA A 61 -12.49 21.74 -1.74
CA ALA A 61 -11.71 22.96 -1.73
C ALA A 61 -11.23 23.33 -3.14
N LYS A 62 -11.08 24.63 -3.40
CA LYS A 62 -10.45 25.17 -4.61
C LYS A 62 -8.94 25.04 -4.56
N THR A 63 -8.36 25.29 -3.40
CA THR A 63 -6.92 25.25 -3.16
C THR A 63 -6.64 24.60 -1.82
N VAL A 64 -5.53 23.86 -1.75
CA VAL A 64 -5.06 23.20 -0.53
C VAL A 64 -3.59 23.55 -0.35
N LYS A 65 -3.24 24.02 0.85
CA LYS A 65 -1.88 24.39 1.23
C LYS A 65 -1.47 23.60 2.46
N ILE A 66 -0.41 22.83 2.32
CA ILE A 66 0.14 22.01 3.39
C ILE A 66 1.45 22.67 3.84
N LYS A 67 1.58 22.92 5.15
CA LYS A 67 2.78 23.53 5.73
C LYS A 67 3.15 22.84 7.03
N LEU A 68 4.43 22.57 7.21
CA LEU A 68 4.95 22.23 8.52
C LEU A 68 5.08 23.52 9.35
N THR A 69 4.39 23.60 10.48
CA THR A 69 4.44 24.74 11.39
C THR A 69 4.82 24.29 12.79
N ASN A 70 5.45 25.17 13.56
CA ASN A 70 5.76 24.92 14.96
C ASN A 70 5.02 25.98 15.80
N LYS A 71 3.84 25.61 16.31
CA LYS A 71 3.01 26.49 17.14
C LYS A 71 3.28 26.17 18.62
N GLN A 72 2.37 25.47 19.28
CA GLN A 72 2.59 24.91 20.62
C GLN A 72 3.30 23.56 20.56
N CYS A 73 3.12 22.85 19.45
CA CYS A 73 3.83 21.64 19.08
C CYS A 73 4.07 21.66 17.55
N PRO A 74 4.99 20.83 17.04
CA PRO A 74 5.14 20.63 15.60
C PRO A 74 3.83 20.07 15.02
N CYS A 75 3.29 20.77 14.03
CA CYS A 75 2.03 20.45 13.37
C CYS A 75 2.17 20.53 11.85
N LEU A 76 1.53 19.60 11.15
CA LEU A 76 1.24 19.72 9.74
C LEU A 76 -0.07 20.50 9.59
N THR A 77 0.05 21.78 9.24
CA THR A 77 -1.08 22.67 9.01
C THR A 77 -1.58 22.50 7.58
N VAL A 78 -2.82 22.06 7.43
CA VAL A 78 -3.54 21.96 6.15
C VAL A 78 -4.56 23.10 6.08
N ALA A 79 -4.25 24.12 5.28
CA ALA A 79 -5.15 25.24 5.01
C ALA A 79 -5.84 25.02 3.66
N MET A 80 -7.16 25.14 3.62
CA MET A 80 -7.95 24.91 2.41
C MET A 80 -8.93 26.05 2.17
N GLU A 81 -9.05 26.48 0.92
CA GLU A 81 -9.99 27.51 0.51
C GLU A 81 -11.25 26.86 -0.06
N LEU A 82 -12.36 26.96 0.66
CA LEU A 82 -13.63 26.38 0.24
C LEU A 82 -14.40 27.34 -0.68
N PRO A 83 -15.11 26.81 -1.70
CA PRO A 83 -16.06 27.58 -2.48
C PRO A 83 -17.19 28.09 -1.58
N SER A 84 -17.43 29.39 -1.60
CA SER A 84 -18.52 30.04 -0.88
C SER A 84 -19.49 30.66 -1.89
N LEU A 85 -20.78 30.71 -1.52
CA LEU A 85 -21.83 31.44 -2.26
C LEU A 85 -21.78 32.96 -1.99
N SER A 86 -20.95 33.41 -1.04
CA SER A 86 -20.67 34.82 -0.76
C SER A 86 -19.47 35.35 -1.54
N THR A 87 -19.31 36.68 -1.60
CA THR A 87 -18.15 37.35 -2.24
C THR A 87 -16.81 37.14 -1.51
N SER A 88 -16.82 36.49 -0.33
CA SER A 88 -15.63 36.16 0.46
C SER A 88 -15.37 34.66 0.46
N SER A 89 -14.13 34.26 0.21
CA SER A 89 -13.73 32.87 0.33
C SER A 89 -13.61 32.44 1.79
N ARG A 90 -13.99 31.18 2.06
CA ARG A 90 -13.93 30.60 3.41
C ARG A 90 -12.66 29.76 3.53
N ILE A 91 -11.76 30.18 4.40
CA ILE A 91 -10.54 29.42 4.68
C ILE A 91 -10.78 28.52 5.89
N VAL A 92 -10.58 27.22 5.72
CA VAL A 92 -10.60 26.24 6.80
C VAL A 92 -9.16 25.79 7.04
N THR A 93 -8.74 25.76 8.30
CA THR A 93 -7.38 25.35 8.67
C THR A 93 -7.44 24.22 9.67
N HIS A 94 -6.73 23.13 9.38
CA HIS A 94 -6.54 22.00 10.26
C HIS A 94 -5.08 21.95 10.70
N ASP A 95 -4.84 22.03 12.01
CA ASP A 95 -3.52 21.80 12.58
C ASP A 95 -3.43 20.33 13.04
N ILE A 96 -2.65 19.52 12.33
CA ILE A 96 -2.47 18.10 12.64
C ILE A 96 -1.17 17.96 13.44
N PRO A 97 -1.20 17.53 14.71
CA PRO A 97 0.02 17.29 15.47
C PRO A 97 0.88 16.21 14.80
N VAL A 98 2.20 16.46 14.69
CA VAL A 98 3.17 15.51 14.13
C VAL A 98 4.34 15.29 15.07
N GLY A 99 4.87 14.08 15.11
CA GLY A 99 6.16 13.75 15.73
C GLY A 99 7.27 13.84 14.70
N VAL A 100 8.34 14.56 14.98
CA VAL A 100 9.52 14.58 14.10
C VAL A 100 10.40 13.39 14.44
N ILE A 101 10.64 12.51 13.47
CA ILE A 101 11.42 11.29 13.70
C ILE A 101 12.92 11.64 13.73
N PRO A 102 13.64 11.30 14.82
CA PRO A 102 15.08 11.55 14.91
C PRO A 102 15.89 10.78 13.85
N ARG A 103 16.94 11.41 13.32
CA ARG A 103 17.83 10.85 12.27
C ARG A 103 18.38 9.45 12.56
N LYS A 104 18.57 9.12 13.84
CA LYS A 104 19.08 7.81 14.26
C LYS A 104 18.17 6.65 13.83
N LEU A 105 16.88 6.93 13.66
CA LEU A 105 15.85 5.94 13.30
C LEU A 105 15.50 5.96 11.81
N TRP A 106 16.06 6.89 11.01
CA TRP A 106 15.69 7.02 9.59
C TRP A 106 15.99 5.75 8.77
N ASN A 107 16.99 4.97 9.18
CA ASN A 107 17.30 3.71 8.52
C ASN A 107 16.17 2.68 8.63
N ASP A 108 15.34 2.76 9.68
CA ASP A 108 14.23 1.85 9.92
C ASP A 108 12.97 2.21 9.10
N PHE A 109 12.92 3.45 8.57
CA PHE A 109 11.83 3.98 7.76
C PHE A 109 12.16 4.04 6.26
N ARG A 110 13.15 3.27 5.83
CA ARG A 110 13.49 3.13 4.42
C ARG A 110 12.51 2.19 3.73
N GLU A 111 12.38 2.37 2.42
CA GLU A 111 11.59 1.46 1.59
C GLU A 111 11.99 0.01 1.87
N PRO A 112 11.03 -0.87 2.19
CA PRO A 112 11.33 -2.26 2.50
C PRO A 112 11.97 -2.93 1.27
N SER A 113 13.10 -3.59 1.48
CA SER A 113 13.74 -4.38 0.43
C SER A 113 12.80 -5.49 -0.02
N VAL A 114 12.36 -5.42 -1.29
CA VAL A 114 11.53 -6.46 -1.90
C VAL A 114 12.29 -7.80 -1.91
N PRO A 115 11.78 -8.86 -1.25
CA PRO A 115 12.40 -10.17 -1.34
C PRO A 115 12.25 -10.75 -2.75
N ASN A 116 13.08 -11.75 -3.08
CA ASN A 116 12.88 -12.54 -4.30
C ASN A 116 11.54 -13.27 -4.19
N PHE A 117 10.63 -12.97 -5.12
CA PHE A 117 9.32 -13.60 -5.20
C PHE A 117 9.37 -14.84 -6.07
N ASP A 118 8.54 -15.81 -5.73
CA ASP A 118 8.47 -17.07 -6.45
C ASP A 118 7.56 -16.98 -7.68
N VAL A 119 6.45 -16.25 -7.54
CA VAL A 119 5.47 -16.01 -8.60
C VAL A 119 4.99 -14.57 -8.51
N SER A 120 4.87 -13.94 -9.67
CA SER A 120 4.25 -12.64 -9.85
C SER A 120 3.11 -12.75 -10.86
N ILE A 121 1.93 -12.24 -10.52
CA ILE A 121 0.71 -12.30 -11.34
C ILE A 121 -0.05 -10.98 -11.26
N TYR A 122 -0.75 -10.60 -12.32
CA TYR A 122 -1.67 -9.46 -12.25
C TYR A 122 -2.90 -9.82 -11.41
N LEU A 123 -3.38 -8.89 -10.59
CA LEU A 123 -4.59 -9.10 -9.80
C LEU A 123 -5.85 -9.05 -10.68
N PRO A 124 -6.88 -9.85 -10.37
CA PRO A 124 -8.20 -9.67 -10.95
C PRO A 124 -8.81 -8.34 -10.49
N VAL A 125 -10.00 -8.02 -11.01
CA VAL A 125 -10.77 -6.84 -10.58
C VAL A 125 -10.93 -6.85 -9.06
N LEU A 126 -10.31 -5.87 -8.37
CA LEU A 126 -10.24 -5.81 -6.91
C LEU A 126 -11.62 -5.79 -6.26
N LYS A 127 -12.62 -5.19 -6.92
CA LYS A 127 -14.01 -5.19 -6.46
C LYS A 127 -14.60 -6.61 -6.39
N THR A 128 -14.33 -7.43 -7.40
CA THR A 128 -14.79 -8.83 -7.44
C THR A 128 -14.07 -9.64 -6.38
N MET A 129 -12.75 -9.49 -6.29
CA MET A 129 -11.94 -10.15 -5.26
C MET A 129 -12.43 -9.78 -3.85
N LYS A 130 -12.73 -8.50 -3.60
CA LYS A 130 -13.31 -8.01 -2.34
C LYS A 130 -14.61 -8.72 -1.99
N CYS A 131 -15.56 -8.78 -2.93
CA CYS A 131 -16.84 -9.45 -2.71
C CYS A 131 -16.67 -10.94 -2.33
N VAL A 132 -15.70 -11.62 -2.95
CA VAL A 132 -15.36 -13.02 -2.64
C VAL A 132 -14.79 -13.13 -1.23
N VAL A 133 -13.77 -12.31 -0.92
CA VAL A 133 -13.09 -12.28 0.38
C VAL A 133 -14.05 -11.93 1.53
N GLU A 134 -15.03 -11.04 1.30
CA GLU A 134 -16.07 -10.71 2.28
C GLU A 134 -16.96 -11.90 2.64
N ARG A 135 -17.34 -12.73 1.66
CA ARG A 135 -18.13 -13.94 1.89
C ARG A 135 -17.30 -14.99 2.63
N MET A 136 -16.08 -15.18 2.17
CA MET A 136 -15.07 -16.09 2.70
C MET A 136 -14.71 -15.83 4.18
N LYS A 137 -14.64 -14.56 4.59
CA LYS A 137 -14.38 -14.14 5.98
C LYS A 137 -15.40 -14.68 6.98
N ASN A 138 -16.64 -14.92 6.57
CA ASN A 138 -17.67 -15.47 7.45
C ASN A 138 -17.46 -16.97 7.75
N ILE A 139 -16.54 -17.63 7.03
CA ILE A 139 -16.33 -19.07 7.08
C ILE A 139 -15.00 -19.38 7.76
N SER A 140 -13.92 -18.68 7.39
CA SER A 140 -12.62 -18.82 8.04
C SER A 140 -11.94 -17.48 8.25
N SER A 141 -11.01 -17.45 9.20
CA SER A 141 -10.14 -16.30 9.48
C SER A 141 -8.83 -16.33 8.68
N SER A 142 -8.54 -17.42 7.98
CA SER A 142 -7.36 -17.55 7.11
C SER A 142 -7.78 -17.89 5.68
N VAL A 143 -7.05 -17.36 4.71
CA VAL A 143 -7.21 -17.67 3.29
C VAL A 143 -5.85 -18.07 2.71
N VAL A 144 -5.84 -19.08 1.86
CA VAL A 144 -4.68 -19.49 1.08
C VAL A 144 -4.79 -18.83 -0.28
N ILE A 145 -3.73 -18.11 -0.67
CA ILE A 145 -3.59 -17.53 -2.00
C ILE A 145 -2.61 -18.39 -2.77
N GLU A 146 -3.04 -18.88 -3.93
CA GLU A 146 -2.24 -19.69 -4.83
C GLU A 146 -2.15 -18.97 -6.17
N ALA A 147 -0.98 -18.99 -6.82
CA ALA A 147 -0.82 -18.45 -8.18
C ALA A 147 0.23 -19.22 -8.97
N ASN A 148 0.07 -19.26 -10.29
CA ASN A 148 1.03 -19.84 -11.22
C ASN A 148 1.60 -18.80 -12.22
N LEU A 149 2.55 -19.25 -13.04
CA LEU A 149 3.19 -18.44 -14.10
C LEU A 149 2.39 -18.45 -15.41
N ASN A 150 1.23 -19.09 -15.43
CA ASN A 150 0.34 -19.21 -16.60
C ASN A 150 -0.94 -18.36 -16.47
N GLY A 151 -1.00 -17.50 -15.46
CA GLY A 151 -2.10 -16.55 -15.33
C GLY A 151 -3.32 -17.06 -14.60
N GLU A 152 -3.13 -18.07 -13.76
CA GLU A 152 -4.17 -18.59 -12.88
C GLU A 152 -3.82 -18.27 -11.43
N MET A 153 -4.83 -17.79 -10.70
CA MET A 153 -4.76 -17.48 -9.28
C MET A 153 -5.96 -18.11 -8.58
N GLU A 154 -5.74 -18.72 -7.43
CA GLU A 154 -6.79 -19.32 -6.63
C GLU A 154 -6.83 -18.73 -5.22
N LEU A 155 -8.04 -18.54 -4.70
CA LEU A 155 -8.29 -18.23 -3.30
C LEU A 155 -8.98 -19.42 -2.67
N LYS A 156 -8.31 -20.07 -1.72
CA LYS A 156 -8.80 -21.27 -1.05
C LYS A 156 -9.03 -21.01 0.44
N ILE A 157 -10.15 -21.52 0.94
CA ILE A 157 -10.46 -21.59 2.36
C ILE A 157 -10.84 -23.01 2.70
N GLU A 158 -10.13 -23.57 3.68
CA GLU A 158 -10.38 -24.91 4.18
C GLU A 158 -10.74 -24.85 5.67
N THR A 159 -11.84 -25.51 6.01
CA THR A 159 -12.36 -25.69 7.37
C THR A 159 -12.86 -27.12 7.51
N ASP A 160 -13.09 -27.58 8.74
CA ASP A 160 -13.54 -28.95 9.01
C ASP A 160 -14.85 -29.34 8.31
N LEU A 161 -15.69 -28.35 7.96
CA LEU A 161 -17.02 -28.56 7.38
C LEU A 161 -17.08 -28.28 5.88
N VAL A 162 -16.31 -27.29 5.40
CA VAL A 162 -16.42 -26.77 4.03
C VAL A 162 -15.04 -26.37 3.51
N CYS A 163 -14.77 -26.74 2.25
CA CYS A 163 -13.69 -26.19 1.44
C CYS A 163 -14.28 -25.33 0.33
N ILE A 164 -13.87 -24.07 0.23
CA ILE A 164 -14.25 -23.15 -0.85
C ILE A 164 -12.99 -22.74 -1.58
N THR A 165 -12.99 -22.97 -2.88
CA THR A 165 -11.94 -22.49 -3.78
C THR A 165 -12.57 -21.57 -4.81
N THR A 166 -11.98 -20.40 -5.01
CA THR A 166 -12.35 -19.46 -6.08
C THR A 166 -11.21 -19.37 -7.06
N HIS A 167 -11.48 -19.72 -8.32
CA HIS A 167 -10.49 -19.72 -9.40
C HIS A 167 -10.61 -18.42 -10.21
N PHE A 168 -9.49 -17.74 -10.41
CA PHE A 168 -9.34 -16.63 -11.34
C PHE A 168 -8.39 -17.08 -12.46
N ARG A 169 -8.85 -16.98 -13.70
CA ARG A 169 -8.09 -17.36 -14.90
C ARG A 169 -7.88 -16.15 -15.79
N ASP A 170 -7.02 -16.31 -16.79
CA ASP A 170 -6.70 -15.29 -17.79
C ASP A 170 -6.11 -14.00 -17.18
N LEU A 171 -5.39 -14.13 -16.06
CA LEU A 171 -4.60 -13.05 -15.48
C LEU A 171 -3.26 -13.02 -16.18
N GLY A 172 -2.78 -11.90 -16.71
CA GLY A 172 -1.42 -11.89 -17.27
C GLY A 172 -0.35 -12.10 -16.19
N ASN A 173 0.85 -12.48 -16.61
CA ASN A 173 2.04 -12.44 -15.74
C ASN A 173 2.99 -11.32 -16.23
N PRO A 174 3.56 -10.50 -15.33
CA PRO A 174 4.56 -9.53 -15.73
C PRO A 174 5.83 -10.25 -16.22
N PRO A 175 6.45 -9.80 -17.34
CA PRO A 175 7.65 -10.43 -17.92
C PRO A 175 8.94 -10.27 -17.09
N TRP A 176 8.88 -9.65 -15.91
CA TRP A 176 10.05 -9.14 -15.18
C TRP A 176 10.68 -10.18 -14.26
N VAL A 177 10.16 -11.40 -14.22
CA VAL A 177 10.68 -12.52 -13.41
C VAL A 177 11.81 -13.27 -14.12
N SER A 178 12.25 -12.79 -15.28
CA SER A 178 13.42 -13.32 -15.99
C SER A 178 14.40 -12.19 -16.30
N TRP A 179 15.20 -11.77 -15.32
CA TRP A 179 16.55 -11.20 -15.50
C TRP A 179 17.27 -11.03 -14.14
N ASP A 180 17.87 -12.11 -13.65
CA ASP A 180 19.24 -12.02 -13.15
C ASP A 180 20.07 -13.04 -13.93
N ASP A 181 20.67 -12.56 -15.02
CA ASP A 181 21.68 -13.27 -15.78
C ASP A 181 23.02 -13.10 -15.04
N SER A 182 23.18 -13.77 -13.89
CA SER A 182 24.51 -14.02 -13.32
C SER A 182 24.55 -15.20 -12.34
N GLN A 183 24.84 -16.38 -12.91
CA GLN A 183 25.56 -17.49 -12.27
C GLN A 183 25.12 -17.93 -10.86
N ASN A 184 24.16 -18.86 -10.80
CA ASN A 184 24.35 -20.21 -10.24
C ASN A 184 23.01 -20.86 -9.86
N SER A 185 22.81 -22.07 -10.39
CA SER A 185 21.97 -23.16 -9.86
C SER A 185 20.45 -22.96 -9.76
N THR A 186 19.77 -23.59 -10.73
CA THR A 186 18.62 -24.51 -10.54
C THR A 186 17.42 -24.00 -9.75
N HIS A 187 16.35 -23.63 -10.47
CA HIS A 187 15.00 -24.20 -10.35
C HIS A 187 14.09 -23.41 -11.29
N GLU A 188 14.10 -23.74 -12.59
CA GLU A 188 12.95 -23.45 -13.45
C GLU A 188 11.77 -24.18 -12.80
N ARG A 189 10.96 -23.48 -11.99
CA ARG A 189 9.70 -24.04 -11.51
C ARG A 189 8.85 -24.32 -12.73
N ASP A 190 8.22 -25.49 -12.78
CA ASP A 190 7.23 -25.79 -13.81
C ASP A 190 6.22 -24.62 -13.87
N PRO A 191 5.88 -24.10 -15.06
CA PRO A 191 4.96 -22.96 -15.21
C PRO A 191 3.58 -23.19 -14.57
N MET A 192 3.26 -24.46 -14.32
CA MET A 192 2.01 -24.94 -13.75
C MET A 192 2.07 -25.10 -12.21
N ASN A 193 3.25 -25.05 -11.61
CA ASN A 193 3.40 -25.18 -10.16
C ASN A 193 2.85 -23.94 -9.46
N MET A 194 1.92 -24.14 -8.53
CA MET A 194 1.27 -23.05 -7.81
C MET A 194 2.09 -22.69 -6.58
N ALA A 195 2.50 -21.43 -6.48
CA ALA A 195 3.06 -20.88 -5.25
C ALA A 195 1.91 -20.54 -4.30
N GLU A 196 1.89 -21.16 -3.12
CA GLU A 196 0.89 -20.91 -2.10
C GLU A 196 1.43 -20.05 -0.94
N ALA A 197 0.56 -19.20 -0.40
CA ALA A 197 0.80 -18.49 0.85
C ALA A 197 -0.50 -18.35 1.64
N ARG A 198 -0.49 -18.82 2.89
CA ARG A 198 -1.60 -18.66 3.82
C ARG A 198 -1.51 -17.31 4.51
N ILE A 199 -2.57 -16.50 4.49
CA ILE A 199 -2.60 -15.19 5.14
C ILE A 199 -3.88 -14.97 5.95
N ASP A 200 -3.86 -14.00 6.86
CA ASP A 200 -5.06 -13.56 7.59
C ASP A 200 -6.02 -12.81 6.66
N ILE A 201 -7.25 -13.31 6.57
CA ILE A 201 -8.27 -12.76 5.68
C ILE A 201 -8.66 -11.33 6.05
N LYS A 202 -8.57 -10.95 7.33
CA LYS A 202 -8.87 -9.59 7.80
C LYS A 202 -7.86 -8.60 7.25
N ARG A 203 -6.59 -9.00 7.12
CA ARG A 203 -5.52 -8.17 6.55
C ARG A 203 -5.73 -7.98 5.05
N LEU A 204 -6.04 -9.05 4.33
CA LEU A 204 -6.39 -8.97 2.92
C LEU A 204 -7.63 -8.10 2.69
N LEU A 205 -8.66 -8.23 3.54
CA LEU A 205 -9.85 -7.40 3.44
C LEU A 205 -9.58 -5.93 3.77
N GLN A 206 -8.70 -5.62 4.73
CA GLN A 206 -8.26 -4.25 5.01
C GLN A 206 -7.63 -3.60 3.78
N PHE A 207 -6.76 -4.33 3.09
CA PHE A 207 -6.17 -3.91 1.83
C PHE A 207 -7.24 -3.65 0.75
N LEU A 208 -8.11 -4.63 0.50
CA LEU A 208 -9.16 -4.54 -0.52
C LEU A 208 -10.22 -3.48 -0.20
N ALA A 209 -10.48 -3.19 1.08
CA ALA A 209 -11.42 -2.16 1.50
C ALA A 209 -10.88 -0.74 1.28
N GLY A 210 -9.55 -0.55 1.36
CA GLY A 210 -8.89 0.72 1.09
C GLY A 210 -8.95 1.14 -0.39
N GLN A 211 -9.16 0.18 -1.30
CA GLN A 211 -9.22 0.43 -2.73
C GLN A 211 -10.65 0.82 -3.16
N GLN A 212 -10.92 2.13 -3.24
CA GLN A 212 -12.18 2.65 -3.78
C GLN A 212 -12.17 2.78 -5.31
N VAL A 213 -10.98 2.91 -5.91
CA VAL A 213 -10.76 3.05 -7.35
C VAL A 213 -9.97 1.84 -7.83
N ASN A 214 -10.26 1.37 -9.05
CA ASN A 214 -9.43 0.33 -9.65
C ASN A 214 -8.09 0.95 -10.08
N PRO A 215 -6.95 0.41 -9.60
CA PRO A 215 -5.63 0.88 -10.01
C PRO A 215 -5.41 0.62 -11.51
N THR A 216 -4.49 1.39 -12.10
CA THR A 216 -4.07 1.20 -13.50
C THR A 216 -3.31 -0.10 -13.68
N LYS A 217 -2.52 -0.49 -12.68
CA LYS A 217 -1.81 -1.77 -12.62
C LYS A 217 -1.87 -2.32 -11.21
N ALA A 218 -2.17 -3.61 -11.09
CA ALA A 218 -2.28 -4.31 -9.83
C ALA A 218 -1.53 -5.64 -9.93
N LEU A 219 -0.57 -5.86 -9.05
CA LEU A 219 0.29 -7.04 -9.02
C LEU A 219 0.17 -7.72 -7.66
N CYS A 220 0.21 -9.05 -7.69
CA CYS A 220 0.36 -9.90 -6.54
C CYS A 220 1.64 -10.71 -6.72
N ASN A 221 2.59 -10.52 -5.81
CA ASN A 221 3.80 -11.30 -5.76
C ASN A 221 3.74 -12.21 -4.53
N ILE A 222 3.97 -13.50 -4.74
CA ILE A 222 3.89 -14.52 -3.68
C ILE A 222 5.29 -15.05 -3.44
N ALA A 223 5.75 -15.00 -2.19
CA ALA A 223 6.88 -15.78 -1.70
C ALA A 223 6.32 -16.93 -0.86
N SER A 224 6.49 -18.16 -1.34
CA SER A 224 5.85 -19.35 -0.79
C SER A 224 6.07 -19.47 0.71
N ASN A 225 4.96 -19.58 1.45
CA ASN A 225 4.94 -19.71 2.90
C ASN A 225 5.72 -18.63 3.70
N ARG A 226 5.96 -17.44 3.11
CA ARG A 226 6.69 -16.34 3.76
C ARG A 226 5.90 -15.04 3.75
N ILE A 227 5.59 -14.50 2.57
CA ILE A 227 4.97 -13.18 2.44
C ILE A 227 4.21 -13.06 1.12
N VAL A 228 3.10 -12.33 1.16
CA VAL A 228 2.39 -11.88 -0.04
C VAL A 228 2.58 -10.39 -0.17
N HIS A 229 3.07 -9.94 -1.31
CA HIS A 229 3.33 -8.55 -1.62
C HIS A 229 2.41 -8.07 -2.74
N PHE A 230 1.57 -7.09 -2.44
CA PHE A 230 0.71 -6.44 -3.42
C PHE A 230 1.31 -5.12 -3.85
N ILE A 231 1.38 -4.88 -5.16
CA ILE A 231 1.81 -3.60 -5.73
C ILE A 231 0.66 -3.04 -6.54
N LEU A 232 0.21 -1.85 -6.19
CA LEU A 232 -0.82 -1.10 -6.89
C LEU A 232 -0.19 0.16 -7.45
N LEU A 233 -0.34 0.39 -8.75
CA LEU A 233 0.00 1.66 -9.38
C LEU A 233 -1.30 2.27 -9.91
N HIS A 234 -1.58 3.48 -9.46
CA HIS A 234 -2.69 4.26 -9.97
C HIS A 234 -2.20 5.67 -10.27
N GLU A 235 -2.17 6.01 -11.57
CA GLU A 235 -1.59 7.25 -12.07
C GLU A 235 -0.17 7.47 -11.52
N ASP A 236 0.01 8.44 -10.63
CA ASP A 236 1.29 8.84 -10.03
C ASP A 236 1.47 8.40 -8.57
N VAL A 237 0.63 7.48 -8.12
CA VAL A 237 0.67 6.86 -6.79
C VAL A 237 1.10 5.41 -6.92
N SER A 238 2.16 5.05 -6.21
CA SER A 238 2.55 3.65 -6.01
C SER A 238 2.21 3.24 -4.58
N LEU A 239 1.56 2.09 -4.42
CA LEU A 239 1.20 1.54 -3.12
C LEU A 239 1.65 0.08 -3.05
N GLN A 240 2.55 -0.20 -2.12
CA GLN A 240 3.08 -1.52 -1.81
C GLN A 240 2.49 -1.98 -0.46
N TYR A 241 2.01 -3.21 -0.41
CA TYR A 241 1.37 -3.78 0.78
C TYR A 241 1.89 -5.19 1.03
N PHE A 242 2.45 -5.42 2.21
CA PHE A 242 3.15 -6.65 2.57
C PHE A 242 2.40 -7.38 3.67
N ILE A 243 1.86 -8.55 3.36
CA ILE A 243 1.14 -9.41 4.31
C ILE A 243 2.01 -10.63 4.62
N PRO A 244 2.49 -10.79 5.87
CA PRO A 244 3.24 -11.99 6.25
C PRO A 244 2.33 -13.22 6.20
N ALA A 245 2.91 -14.36 5.80
CA ALA A 245 2.21 -15.63 5.84
C ALA A 245 1.96 -16.07 7.29
N LEU A 246 0.82 -16.72 7.52
CA LEU A 246 0.52 -17.42 8.77
C LEU A 246 1.32 -18.73 8.80
N ALA A 247 1.91 -19.02 9.95
CA ALA A 247 2.59 -20.29 10.22
C ALA A 247 1.61 -21.47 10.32
#